data_AF-A0A1C5MWK1-F1
#
_entry.id   AF-A0A1C5MWK1-F1
#
_cell.length_a   1.000
_cell.length_b   1.000
_cell.length_c   1.000
_cell.angle_alpha   90.00
_cell.angle_beta   90.00
_cell.angle_gamma   90.00
#
_symmetry.space_group_name_H-M   'P 1'
#
loop_
_entity.id
_entity.type
_entity.pdbx_description
1 polymer ?
#
loop_
_entity_poly.entity_id
_entity_poly.type
_entity_poly.pdbx_seq_one_letter_code
_entity_poly.pdbx_strand_id
1 'polypeptide(L)'
;MKKLLAILFAVTTLNTASASATEYIDISTPNIDSSFKTYMDYRTITSQSSDQYKYIDRWGWSDYDGFMRCDGERDLGIESDYYLIAMGSYYGSEIGSKYRITTDTGNVFYGCLADQKDDRDTNYTHQWSYNNDVVEFIVDTQKLPNIIKLHGNCNVYMPLNGKVAKVEKIIF
;
A
#
# COMPACT_ATOMS: atom_id res chain seq x y z
N MET A 1 33.79 -66.20 -4.66
CA MET A 1 32.65 -65.43 -4.11
C MET A 1 32.86 -63.96 -4.45
N LYS A 2 32.24 -63.46 -5.53
CA LYS A 2 32.34 -62.04 -5.92
C LYS A 2 31.27 -61.25 -5.15
N LYS A 3 31.68 -60.31 -4.29
CA LYS A 3 30.76 -59.37 -3.64
C LYS A 3 30.43 -58.25 -4.63
N LEU A 4 29.17 -58.15 -5.04
CA LEU A 4 28.64 -57.06 -5.85
C LEU A 4 28.43 -55.85 -4.93
N LEU A 5 29.07 -54.72 -5.24
CA LEU A 5 28.85 -53.45 -4.54
C LEU A 5 27.80 -52.66 -5.33
N ALA A 6 26.58 -52.57 -4.81
CA ALA A 6 25.52 -51.76 -5.39
C ALA A 6 25.71 -50.29 -4.97
N ILE A 7 26.07 -49.44 -5.91
CA ILE A 7 26.13 -47.98 -5.71
C ILE A 7 24.72 -47.44 -5.92
N LEU A 8 24.08 -47.00 -4.83
CA LEU A 8 22.77 -46.38 -4.84
C LEU A 8 22.92 -44.90 -5.27
N PHE A 9 22.56 -44.59 -6.52
CA PHE A 9 22.44 -43.20 -6.96
C PHE A 9 21.18 -42.59 -6.32
N ALA A 10 21.35 -41.74 -5.31
CA ALA A 10 20.29 -40.90 -4.81
C ALA A 10 20.05 -39.76 -5.83
N VAL A 11 18.99 -39.86 -6.61
CA VAL A 11 18.53 -38.75 -7.46
C VAL A 11 17.79 -37.78 -6.55
N THR A 12 18.44 -36.69 -6.16
CA THR A 12 17.76 -35.58 -5.48
C THR A 12 17.07 -34.72 -6.53
N THR A 13 15.75 -34.84 -6.63
CA THR A 13 14.93 -33.91 -7.39
C THR A 13 14.92 -32.56 -6.67
N LEU A 14 15.62 -31.59 -7.24
CA LEU A 14 15.50 -30.19 -6.83
C LEU A 14 14.14 -29.68 -7.29
N ASN A 15 13.18 -29.57 -6.36
CA ASN A 15 11.96 -28.80 -6.60
C ASN A 15 12.34 -27.32 -6.59
N THR A 16 12.60 -26.75 -7.77
CA THR A 16 12.62 -25.30 -7.92
C THR A 16 11.18 -24.82 -7.82
N ALA A 17 10.77 -24.32 -6.65
CA ALA A 17 9.59 -23.48 -6.56
C ALA A 17 9.84 -22.28 -7.48
N SER A 18 9.09 -22.17 -8.59
CA SER A 18 9.05 -20.90 -9.32
C SER A 18 8.47 -19.87 -8.36
N ALA A 19 9.27 -18.91 -7.93
CA ALA A 19 8.73 -17.70 -7.32
C ALA A 19 7.72 -17.11 -8.31
N SER A 20 6.45 -17.03 -7.91
CA SER A 20 5.44 -16.39 -8.74
C SER A 20 5.86 -14.94 -8.93
N ALA A 21 6.04 -14.52 -10.18
CA ALA A 21 6.35 -13.12 -10.45
C ALA A 21 5.15 -12.27 -10.02
N THR A 22 5.39 -11.22 -9.22
CA THR A 22 4.35 -10.25 -8.89
C THR A 22 3.83 -9.60 -10.16
N GLU A 23 2.52 -9.68 -10.37
CA GLU A 23 1.85 -9.00 -11.48
C GLU A 23 1.32 -7.64 -11.01
N TYR A 24 1.40 -6.65 -11.91
CA TYR A 24 0.98 -5.28 -11.68
C TYR A 24 -0.01 -4.87 -12.78
N ILE A 25 -1.15 -4.32 -12.37
CA ILE A 25 -2.13 -3.72 -13.28
C ILE A 25 -2.00 -2.20 -13.19
N ASP A 26 -1.58 -1.58 -14.29
CA ASP A 26 -1.54 -0.13 -14.43
C ASP A 26 -2.97 0.45 -14.35
N ILE A 27 -3.18 1.38 -13.40
CA ILE A 27 -4.41 2.14 -13.27
C ILE A 27 -4.12 3.60 -13.66
N SER A 28 -4.94 4.17 -14.56
CA SER A 28 -4.68 5.51 -15.06
C SER A 28 -4.78 6.57 -13.96
N THR A 29 -3.85 7.52 -13.96
CA THR A 29 -3.80 8.62 -12.99
C THR A 29 -4.37 9.91 -13.59
N PRO A 30 -5.00 10.78 -12.78
CA PRO A 30 -5.51 12.06 -13.27
C PRO A 30 -4.35 13.02 -13.61
N ASN A 31 -4.49 13.77 -14.70
CA ASN A 31 -3.53 14.81 -15.09
C ASN A 31 -3.77 16.12 -14.31
N ILE A 32 -3.44 16.11 -13.01
CA ILE A 32 -3.64 17.21 -12.07
C ILE A 32 -2.43 17.37 -11.15
N ASP A 33 -2.38 18.45 -10.36
CA ASP A 33 -1.42 18.58 -9.28
C ASP A 33 -1.85 17.79 -8.04
N SER A 34 -1.50 16.50 -8.00
CA SER A 34 -1.77 15.57 -6.88
C SER A 34 -0.62 15.54 -5.85
N SER A 35 0.13 16.64 -5.73
CA SER A 35 1.21 16.74 -4.75
C SER A 35 0.68 16.81 -3.32
N PHE A 36 -0.52 17.34 -3.09
CA PHE A 36 -1.15 17.32 -1.77
C PHE A 36 -1.61 15.89 -1.43
N LYS A 37 -1.16 15.37 -0.28
CA LYS A 37 -1.52 14.05 0.26
C LYS A 37 -2.08 14.27 1.65
N THR A 38 -3.40 14.15 1.80
CA THR A 38 -4.05 14.36 3.10
C THR A 38 -3.73 13.20 4.05
N TYR A 39 -4.12 13.35 5.32
CA TYR A 39 -4.13 12.25 6.26
C TYR A 39 -5.36 12.31 7.15
N MET A 40 -5.76 11.15 7.68
CA MET A 40 -6.78 11.02 8.71
C MET A 40 -6.29 10.14 9.85
N ASP A 41 -6.78 10.41 11.06
CA ASP A 41 -6.41 9.60 12.22
C ASP A 41 -7.14 8.26 12.19
N TYR A 42 -6.43 7.14 12.34
CA TYR A 42 -7.03 5.81 12.31
C TYR A 42 -8.16 5.62 13.33
N ARG A 43 -8.13 6.36 14.45
CA ARG A 43 -9.14 6.30 15.51
C ARG A 43 -10.49 6.91 15.10
N THR A 44 -10.57 7.60 13.95
CA THR A 44 -11.86 8.06 13.41
C THR A 44 -12.63 6.95 12.70
N ILE A 45 -11.97 5.84 12.35
CA ILE A 45 -12.63 4.62 11.86
C ILE A 45 -13.17 3.89 13.08
N THR A 46 -14.45 4.14 13.41
CA THR A 46 -15.05 3.71 14.68
C THR A 46 -16.01 2.52 14.56
N SER A 47 -16.49 2.23 13.35
CA SER A 47 -17.46 1.15 13.12
C SER A 47 -16.77 -0.22 13.17
N GLN A 48 -16.85 -0.90 14.32
CA GLN A 48 -16.19 -2.20 14.54
C GLN A 48 -16.68 -3.32 13.61
N SER A 49 -17.87 -3.18 13.03
CA SER A 49 -18.40 -4.12 12.06
C SER A 49 -17.90 -3.87 10.62
N SER A 50 -17.28 -2.72 10.35
CA SER A 50 -16.74 -2.38 9.03
C SER A 50 -15.50 -3.20 8.69
N ASP A 51 -15.25 -3.42 7.40
CA ASP A 51 -14.07 -4.14 6.94
C ASP A 51 -12.79 -3.31 7.18
N GLN A 52 -12.88 -1.98 7.07
CA GLN A 52 -11.82 -1.03 7.44
C GLN A 52 -11.34 -1.24 8.88
N TYR A 53 -12.26 -1.21 9.84
CA TYR A 53 -11.92 -1.37 11.25
C TYR A 53 -11.28 -2.74 11.49
N LYS A 54 -11.90 -3.82 10.99
CA LYS A 54 -11.40 -5.19 11.16
C LYS A 54 -10.01 -5.37 10.55
N TYR A 55 -9.74 -4.73 9.41
CA TYR A 55 -8.45 -4.81 8.75
C TYR A 55 -7.37 -4.11 9.58
N ILE A 56 -7.62 -2.87 10.00
CA ILE A 56 -6.68 -2.09 10.81
C ILE A 56 -6.44 -2.76 12.17
N ASP A 57 -7.47 -3.28 12.83
CA ASP A 57 -7.36 -3.97 14.12
C ASP A 57 -6.51 -5.25 14.03
N ARG A 58 -6.65 -6.00 12.92
CA ARG A 58 -5.97 -7.29 12.75
C ARG A 58 -4.54 -7.16 12.23
N TRP A 59 -4.31 -6.24 11.30
CA TRP A 59 -3.07 -6.19 10.52
C TRP A 59 -2.35 -4.83 10.61
N GLY A 60 -3.03 -3.81 11.12
CA GLY A 60 -2.52 -2.45 11.19
C GLY A 60 -1.59 -2.24 12.38
N TRP A 61 -0.50 -1.52 12.15
CA TRP A 61 0.39 -1.04 13.19
C TRP A 61 0.92 0.35 12.85
N SER A 62 1.21 1.17 13.86
CA SER A 62 1.77 2.51 13.65
C SER A 62 3.30 2.44 13.67
N ASP A 63 3.95 2.99 12.64
CA ASP A 63 5.40 3.16 12.61
C ASP A 63 5.89 4.30 13.52
N TYR A 64 7.21 4.51 13.53
CA TYR A 64 7.86 5.51 14.37
C TYR A 64 7.39 6.94 14.05
N ASP A 65 7.11 7.22 12.78
CA ASP A 65 6.65 8.52 12.29
C ASP A 65 5.12 8.63 12.27
N GLY A 66 4.42 7.69 12.90
CA GLY A 66 2.97 7.73 13.07
C GLY A 66 2.20 7.39 11.80
N PHE A 67 2.80 6.88 10.74
CA PHE A 67 2.01 6.31 9.65
C PHE A 67 1.49 4.94 10.05
N MET A 68 0.23 4.66 9.72
CA MET A 68 -0.28 3.30 9.86
C MET A 68 0.25 2.44 8.71
N ARG A 69 0.59 1.19 9.05
CA ARG A 69 1.27 0.24 8.19
C ARG A 69 0.61 -1.13 8.29
N CYS A 70 0.87 -1.98 7.30
CA CYS A 70 0.74 -3.42 7.43
C CYS A 70 1.88 -4.10 6.67
N ASP A 71 2.14 -5.36 7.00
CA ASP A 71 3.26 -6.12 6.48
C ASP A 71 3.24 -6.21 4.95
N GLY A 72 4.42 -6.12 4.34
CA GLY A 72 4.56 -6.31 2.90
C GLY A 72 4.65 -7.78 2.48
N GLU A 73 4.41 -8.03 1.19
CA GLU A 73 4.41 -9.39 0.62
C GLU A 73 5.85 -9.84 0.31
N ARG A 74 6.60 -10.19 1.36
CA ARG A 74 8.03 -10.57 1.27
C ARG A 74 8.27 -11.76 0.35
N ASP A 75 7.36 -12.74 0.38
CA ASP A 75 7.43 -13.95 -0.46
C ASP A 75 7.29 -13.62 -1.96
N LEU A 76 6.76 -12.43 -2.28
CA LEU A 76 6.64 -11.91 -3.65
C LEU A 76 7.76 -10.91 -3.98
N GLY A 77 8.79 -10.79 -3.13
CA GLY A 77 9.90 -9.85 -3.33
C GLY A 77 9.57 -8.40 -3.01
N ILE A 78 8.42 -8.11 -2.38
CA ILE A 78 8.09 -6.77 -1.89
C ILE A 78 8.66 -6.59 -0.49
N GLU A 79 9.87 -6.02 -0.41
CA GLU A 79 10.60 -5.81 0.85
C GLU A 79 10.08 -4.66 1.70
N SER A 80 9.27 -3.75 1.12
CA SER A 80 8.68 -2.62 1.85
C SER A 80 7.35 -3.01 2.48
N ASP A 81 7.08 -2.53 3.71
CA ASP A 81 5.72 -2.55 4.25
C ASP A 81 4.82 -1.57 3.50
N TYR A 82 3.52 -1.78 3.60
CA TYR A 82 2.52 -0.91 2.98
C TYR A 82 2.10 0.20 3.93
N TYR A 83 1.94 1.43 3.42
CA TYR A 83 1.18 2.48 4.09
C TYR A 83 -0.30 2.10 4.05
N LEU A 84 -1.02 2.24 5.16
CA LEU A 84 -2.48 2.19 5.11
C LEU A 84 -2.98 3.52 4.53
N ILE A 85 -3.79 3.43 3.48
CA ILE A 85 -4.24 4.59 2.70
C ILE A 85 -5.74 4.54 2.41
N ALA A 86 -6.30 5.69 2.06
CA ALA A 86 -7.61 5.83 1.45
C ALA A 86 -7.49 6.42 0.04
N MET A 87 -8.21 5.81 -0.91
CA MET A 87 -8.34 6.29 -2.29
C MET A 87 -9.81 6.27 -2.70
N GLY A 88 -10.16 6.96 -3.79
CA GLY A 88 -11.50 6.90 -4.36
C GLY A 88 -11.80 5.56 -5.03
N SER A 89 -13.09 5.25 -5.23
CA SER A 89 -13.57 3.96 -5.75
C SER A 89 -13.04 3.59 -7.13
N TYR A 90 -12.54 4.56 -7.90
CA TYR A 90 -11.87 4.34 -9.18
C TYR A 90 -10.72 3.33 -9.11
N TYR A 91 -9.95 3.34 -8.01
CA TYR A 91 -8.79 2.45 -7.84
C TYR A 91 -9.18 1.07 -7.27
N GLY A 92 -10.44 0.89 -6.86
CA GLY A 92 -10.97 -0.32 -6.22
C GLY A 92 -11.63 -0.03 -4.86
N SER A 93 -12.48 -0.96 -4.40
CA SER A 93 -13.23 -0.85 -3.12
C SER A 93 -12.97 -1.99 -2.14
N GLU A 94 -12.11 -2.94 -2.50
CA GLU A 94 -11.79 -4.07 -1.64
C GLU A 94 -10.69 -3.69 -0.64
N ILE A 95 -11.06 -3.56 0.64
CA ILE A 95 -10.14 -3.30 1.74
C ILE A 95 -9.08 -4.41 1.81
N GLY A 96 -7.81 -4.01 1.90
CA GLY A 96 -6.65 -4.91 1.82
C GLY A 96 -5.99 -4.94 0.44
N SER A 97 -6.62 -4.38 -0.61
CA SER A 97 -5.99 -4.25 -1.93
C SER A 97 -4.66 -3.50 -1.84
N LYS A 98 -3.63 -4.00 -2.54
CA LYS A 98 -2.26 -3.48 -2.50
C LYS A 98 -1.90 -2.73 -3.77
N TYR A 99 -1.13 -1.67 -3.62
CA TYR A 99 -0.74 -0.78 -4.70
C TYR A 99 0.74 -0.42 -4.59
N ARG A 100 1.38 -0.29 -5.74
CA ARG A 100 2.64 0.41 -5.90
C ARG A 100 2.35 1.79 -6.48
N ILE A 101 2.80 2.83 -5.78
CA ILE A 101 2.61 4.22 -6.18
C ILE A 101 3.96 4.83 -6.51
N THR A 102 4.08 5.39 -7.71
CA THR A 102 5.28 6.11 -8.14
C THR A 102 4.96 7.60 -8.26
N THR A 103 5.80 8.45 -7.68
CA THR A 103 5.65 9.90 -7.80
C THR A 103 6.40 10.45 -9.02
N ASP A 104 6.09 11.68 -9.42
CA ASP A 104 6.78 12.39 -10.51
C ASP A 104 8.26 12.72 -10.20
N THR A 105 8.67 12.62 -8.94
CA THR A 105 10.07 12.72 -8.51
C THR A 105 10.83 11.38 -8.61
N GLY A 106 10.13 10.29 -8.97
CA GLY A 106 10.70 8.94 -9.09
C GLY A 106 10.69 8.15 -7.79
N ASN A 107 10.17 8.71 -6.70
CA ASN A 107 10.01 7.95 -5.45
C ASN A 107 8.92 6.88 -5.62
N VAL A 108 9.12 5.74 -4.97
CA VAL A 108 8.16 4.64 -4.95
C VAL A 108 7.77 4.36 -3.51
N PHE A 109 6.48 4.23 -3.25
CA PHE A 109 5.97 3.71 -2.00
C PHE A 109 4.83 2.73 -2.25
N TYR A 110 4.60 1.87 -1.27
CA TYR A 110 3.59 0.82 -1.35
C TYR A 110 2.43 1.18 -0.44
N GLY A 111 1.20 1.05 -0.95
CA GLY A 111 -0.04 1.38 -0.24
C GLY A 111 -0.96 0.17 -0.11
N CYS A 112 -1.70 0.08 0.98
CA CYS A 112 -2.79 -0.85 1.21
C CYS A 112 -4.07 -0.06 1.45
N LEU A 113 -5.10 -0.30 0.65
CA LEU A 113 -6.40 0.34 0.82
C LEU A 113 -7.01 -0.12 2.14
N ALA A 114 -7.03 0.78 3.13
CA ALA A 114 -7.55 0.53 4.47
C ALA A 114 -8.81 1.34 4.78
N ASP A 115 -9.09 2.35 3.96
CA ASP A 115 -10.36 3.07 3.92
C ASP A 115 -10.68 3.50 2.48
N GLN A 116 -11.89 3.97 2.24
CA GLN A 116 -12.36 4.44 0.94
C GLN A 116 -12.92 5.85 1.07
N LYS A 117 -12.46 6.75 0.20
CA LYS A 117 -13.06 8.09 0.08
C LYS A 117 -14.50 7.93 -0.41
N ASP A 118 -15.46 8.59 0.25
CA ASP A 118 -16.85 8.57 -0.20
C ASP A 118 -16.94 9.19 -1.60
N ASP A 119 -17.64 8.53 -2.51
CA ASP A 119 -17.81 8.99 -3.89
C ASP A 119 -18.40 10.41 -3.96
N ARG A 120 -19.21 10.82 -2.97
CA ARG A 120 -19.75 12.19 -2.88
C ARG A 120 -18.68 13.26 -2.67
N ASP A 121 -17.55 12.89 -2.09
CA ASP A 121 -16.44 13.78 -1.72
C ASP A 121 -15.28 13.74 -2.73
N THR A 122 -15.43 12.93 -3.77
CA THR A 122 -14.47 12.82 -4.87
C THR A 122 -15.01 13.49 -6.14
N ASN A 123 -14.13 13.69 -7.11
CA ASN A 123 -14.54 14.16 -8.43
C ASN A 123 -15.45 13.14 -9.14
N TYR A 124 -16.07 13.53 -10.25
CA TYR A 124 -17.01 12.67 -10.99
C TYR A 124 -16.45 11.31 -11.45
N THR A 125 -15.13 11.18 -11.62
CA THR A 125 -14.48 9.90 -11.96
C THR A 125 -13.98 9.14 -10.74
N HIS A 126 -14.19 9.66 -9.54
CA HIS A 126 -13.77 9.10 -8.25
C HIS A 126 -12.26 8.85 -8.12
N GLN A 127 -11.45 9.67 -8.78
CA GLN A 127 -9.99 9.58 -8.83
C GLN A 127 -9.27 10.44 -7.79
N TRP A 128 -9.90 11.51 -7.31
CA TRP A 128 -9.31 12.46 -6.37
C TRP A 128 -10.38 13.25 -5.61
N SER A 129 -10.05 13.78 -4.43
CA SER A 129 -10.93 14.61 -3.59
C SER A 129 -10.40 16.03 -3.42
N TYR A 130 -10.95 16.80 -2.46
CA TYR A 130 -10.48 18.15 -2.15
C TYR A 130 -8.94 18.25 -2.06
N ASN A 131 -8.37 19.39 -2.48
CA ASN A 131 -6.93 19.60 -2.67
C ASN A 131 -6.26 18.73 -3.76
N ASN A 132 -7.03 18.16 -4.70
CA ASN A 132 -6.53 17.21 -5.70
C ASN A 132 -5.90 15.95 -5.08
N ASP A 133 -6.38 15.57 -3.88
CA ASP A 133 -5.83 14.45 -3.13
C ASP A 133 -6.23 13.12 -3.75
N VAL A 134 -5.23 12.39 -4.27
CA VAL A 134 -5.41 11.03 -4.79
C VAL A 134 -5.26 10.01 -3.65
N VAL A 135 -4.27 10.20 -2.78
CA VAL A 135 -3.87 9.25 -1.73
C VAL A 135 -3.89 9.95 -0.38
N GLU A 136 -4.85 9.56 0.46
CA GLU A 136 -4.93 9.99 1.84
C GLU A 136 -4.28 8.94 2.73
N PHE A 137 -3.44 9.35 3.68
CA PHE A 137 -2.76 8.43 4.59
C PHE A 137 -3.56 8.21 5.87
N ILE A 138 -3.66 6.95 6.30
CA ILE A 138 -4.15 6.63 7.64
C ILE A 138 -2.97 6.74 8.61
N VAL A 139 -3.13 7.52 9.68
CA VAL A 139 -2.03 7.84 10.61
C VAL A 139 -2.46 7.72 12.08
N ASP A 140 -1.50 7.54 12.97
CA ASP A 140 -1.58 7.87 14.38
C ASP A 140 -1.10 9.32 14.58
N THR A 141 -2.05 10.26 14.70
CA THR A 141 -1.71 11.69 14.86
C THR A 141 -0.97 12.00 16.15
N GLN A 142 -0.95 11.09 17.14
CA GLN A 142 -0.17 11.28 18.36
C GLN A 142 1.34 11.19 18.09
N LYS A 143 1.76 10.37 17.12
CA LYS A 143 3.16 10.17 16.75
C LYS A 143 3.60 10.96 15.51
N LEU A 144 2.65 11.39 14.69
CA LEU A 144 2.94 12.09 13.43
C LEU A 144 3.92 13.28 13.64
N PRO A 145 4.91 13.50 12.76
CA PRO A 145 5.77 14.66 12.83
C PRO A 145 5.01 15.99 12.78
N ASN A 146 5.42 16.97 13.59
CA ASN A 146 4.77 18.27 13.65
C ASN A 146 4.79 19.02 12.31
N ILE A 147 5.80 18.80 11.46
CA ILE A 147 5.86 19.39 10.12
C ILE A 147 4.70 18.88 9.24
N ILE A 148 4.35 17.60 9.32
CA ILE A 148 3.21 17.06 8.57
C ILE A 148 1.92 17.63 9.13
N LYS A 149 1.77 17.70 10.47
CA LYS A 149 0.58 18.29 11.11
C LYS A 149 0.36 19.74 10.74
N LEU A 150 1.43 20.54 10.75
CA LEU A 150 1.39 21.96 10.43
C LEU A 150 0.96 22.20 8.98
N HIS A 151 1.41 21.37 8.06
CA HIS A 151 1.11 21.51 6.63
C HIS A 151 -0.17 20.78 6.20
N GLY A 152 -0.69 19.86 7.02
CA GLY A 152 -1.80 18.97 6.65
C GLY A 152 -1.48 18.06 5.46
N ASN A 153 -0.19 17.86 5.15
CA ASN A 153 0.24 17.28 3.87
C ASN A 153 1.41 16.31 4.06
N CYS A 154 1.19 15.04 3.80
CA CYS A 154 2.22 13.99 3.89
C CYS A 154 3.33 14.11 2.83
N ASN A 155 3.12 14.91 1.78
CA ASN A 155 4.14 15.18 0.75
C ASN A 155 5.40 15.88 1.27
N VAL A 156 5.41 16.40 2.50
CA VAL A 156 6.63 16.96 3.13
C VAL A 156 7.54 15.88 3.72
N TYR A 157 7.11 14.61 3.73
CA TYR A 157 7.83 13.47 4.25
C TYR A 157 8.43 12.63 3.11
N MET A 158 9.69 12.22 3.22
CA MET A 158 10.31 11.26 2.30
C MET A 158 9.91 9.82 2.68
N PRO A 159 9.50 8.95 1.74
CA PRO A 159 9.64 9.08 0.29
C PRO A 159 8.38 9.61 -0.44
N LEU A 160 7.44 10.26 0.24
CA LEU A 160 6.11 10.58 -0.31
C LEU A 160 6.08 11.81 -1.23
N ASN A 161 7.22 12.48 -1.43
CA ASN A 161 7.31 13.73 -2.18
C ASN A 161 7.01 13.56 -3.68
N GLY A 162 6.28 14.50 -4.25
CA GLY A 162 5.93 14.58 -5.67
C GLY A 162 4.46 14.30 -5.95
N LYS A 163 3.99 14.59 -7.16
CA LYS A 163 2.64 14.23 -7.63
C LYS A 163 2.56 12.73 -7.84
N VAL A 164 1.37 12.15 -7.71
CA VAL A 164 1.15 10.75 -8.09
C VAL A 164 1.26 10.63 -9.60
N ALA A 165 2.32 9.96 -10.09
CA ALA A 165 2.56 9.76 -11.52
C ALA A 165 2.01 8.42 -12.01
N LYS A 166 2.14 7.35 -11.19
CA LYS A 166 1.61 6.02 -11.50
C LYS A 166 0.98 5.37 -10.28
N VAL A 167 -0.10 4.63 -10.52
CA VAL A 167 -0.71 3.71 -9.57
C VAL A 167 -0.81 2.35 -10.24
N GLU A 168 -0.19 1.35 -9.63
CA GLU A 168 -0.17 -0.03 -10.10
C GLU A 168 -0.83 -0.91 -9.03
N LYS A 169 -1.94 -1.58 -9.33
CA LYS A 169 -2.54 -2.57 -8.41
C LYS A 169 -1.71 -3.85 -8.46
N ILE A 170 -1.37 -4.37 -7.29
CA ILE A 170 -0.56 -5.58 -7.14
C ILE A 170 -1.49 -6.79 -7.07
N ILE A 171 -1.18 -7.83 -7.84
CA ILE A 171 -1.95 -9.08 -7.92
C ILE A 171 -1.13 -10.20 -7.28
N PHE A 172 -1.77 -10.94 -6.38
CA PHE A 172 -1.21 -12.07 -5.64
C PHE A 172 -2.27 -13.15 -5.42
#